data_AF-A0A8X6IB54-F1
#
_entry.id   AF-A0A8X6IB54-F1
#
_cell.length_a   1.000
_cell.length_b   1.000
_cell.length_c   1.000
_cell.angle_alpha   90.00
_cell.angle_beta   90.00
_cell.angle_gamma   90.00
#
_symmetry.space_group_name_H-M   'P 1'
#
loop_
_entity.id
_entity.type
_entity.pdbx_description
1 polymer ?
#
loop_
_entity_poly.entity_id
_entity_poly.type
_entity_poly.pdbx_seq_one_letter_code
_entity_poly.pdbx_strand_id
1 'polypeptide(L)'
;MLVDQKLSTLSLPNIFKEEVTFLVRLLLIETHKWLQDHEPIIKSTTNLRNYFHWTQDNKIDRHKTAKAIVADDIIDIRDRFMLASHYCFQENVFSIWEILDNAQQSFFQECGFNIARMWANWARNGAELE
;
A
#
# COMPACT_ATOMS: atom_id res chain seq x y z
N MET A 1 -18.74 -17.20 -1.98
CA MET A 1 -18.91 -18.54 -1.38
C MET A 1 -18.71 -18.56 0.13
N LEU A 2 -17.55 -18.17 0.70
CA LEU A 2 -17.36 -18.12 2.17
C LEU A 2 -18.07 -16.96 2.88
N VAL A 3 -18.14 -15.80 2.23
CA VAL A 3 -18.76 -14.58 2.80
C VAL A 3 -20.28 -14.73 2.86
N ASP A 4 -20.89 -15.23 1.79
CA ASP A 4 -22.34 -15.43 1.73
C ASP A 4 -22.82 -16.44 2.79
N GLN A 5 -22.03 -17.49 3.04
CA GLN A 5 -22.29 -18.47 4.10
C GLN A 5 -22.13 -17.88 5.51
N LYS A 6 -21.15 -16.99 5.74
CA LYS A 6 -21.00 -16.31 7.04
C LYS A 6 -22.04 -15.21 7.27
N LEU A 7 -22.53 -14.58 6.22
CA LEU A 7 -23.56 -13.55 6.32
C LEU A 7 -24.96 -14.15 6.48
N SER A 8 -25.21 -15.33 5.91
CA SER A 8 -26.48 -16.02 6.08
C SER A 8 -26.76 -16.47 7.52
N THR A 9 -25.70 -16.70 8.32
CA THR A 9 -25.81 -17.06 9.75
C THR A 9 -26.12 -15.88 10.66
N LEU A 10 -26.03 -14.62 10.17
CA LEU A 10 -26.42 -13.46 10.95
C LEU A 10 -27.92 -13.46 11.19
N SER A 11 -28.36 -13.20 12.43
CA SER A 11 -29.79 -13.07 12.79
C SER A 11 -30.32 -11.69 12.37
N LEU A 12 -30.25 -11.39 11.06
CA LEU A 12 -30.73 -10.16 10.46
C LEU A 12 -32.04 -10.40 9.66
N PRO A 13 -32.95 -9.43 9.59
CA PRO A 13 -34.04 -9.44 8.62
C PRO A 13 -33.50 -9.58 7.18
N ASN A 14 -34.21 -10.30 6.31
CA ASN A 14 -33.72 -10.64 4.97
C ASN A 14 -33.31 -9.42 4.14
N ILE A 15 -34.06 -8.31 4.25
CA ILE A 15 -33.72 -7.07 3.53
C ILE A 15 -32.35 -6.53 3.92
N PHE A 16 -32.00 -6.58 5.22
CA PHE A 16 -30.68 -6.19 5.69
C PHE A 16 -29.60 -7.21 5.34
N LYS A 17 -29.94 -8.51 5.27
CA LYS A 17 -28.98 -9.53 4.80
C LYS A 17 -28.53 -9.26 3.37
N GLU A 18 -29.46 -8.93 2.48
CA GLU A 18 -29.17 -8.62 1.08
C GLU A 18 -28.29 -7.37 0.97
N GLU A 19 -28.67 -6.30 1.66
CA GLU A 19 -27.93 -5.03 1.64
C GLU A 19 -26.53 -5.17 2.23
N VAL A 20 -26.39 -5.81 3.40
CA VAL A 20 -25.08 -6.07 4.04
C VAL A 20 -24.22 -6.96 3.14
N THR A 21 -24.81 -7.99 2.52
CA THR A 21 -24.07 -8.87 1.61
C THR A 21 -23.55 -8.12 0.39
N PHE A 22 -24.38 -7.25 -0.19
CA PHE A 22 -23.97 -6.41 -1.30
C PHE A 22 -22.82 -5.49 -0.92
N LEU A 23 -22.93 -4.76 0.20
CA LEU A 23 -21.88 -3.84 0.66
C LEU A 23 -20.57 -4.56 0.98
N VAL A 24 -20.63 -5.69 1.69
CA VAL A 24 -19.43 -6.50 2.00
C VAL A 24 -18.74 -6.99 0.72
N ARG A 25 -19.50 -7.41 -0.29
CA ARG A 25 -18.92 -7.80 -1.58
C ARG A 25 -18.18 -6.66 -2.26
N LEU A 26 -18.75 -5.45 -2.25
CA LEU A 26 -18.09 -4.27 -2.82
C LEU A 26 -16.78 -3.95 -2.10
N LEU A 27 -16.78 -3.96 -0.76
CA LEU A 27 -15.57 -3.73 0.04
C LEU A 27 -14.48 -4.78 -0.22
N LEU A 28 -14.87 -6.05 -0.40
CA LEU A 28 -13.93 -7.12 -0.72
C LEU A 28 -13.32 -6.98 -2.11
N ILE A 29 -14.13 -6.59 -3.11
CA ILE A 29 -13.65 -6.33 -4.46
C ILE A 29 -12.65 -5.19 -4.45
N GLU A 30 -12.98 -4.08 -3.78
CA GLU A 30 -12.08 -2.93 -3.70
C GLU A 30 -10.79 -3.26 -2.94
N THR A 31 -10.90 -3.98 -1.82
CA THR A 31 -9.74 -4.49 -1.06
C THR A 31 -8.85 -5.36 -1.94
N HIS A 32 -9.45 -6.32 -2.66
CA HIS A 32 -8.71 -7.22 -3.52
C HIS A 32 -8.01 -6.48 -4.65
N LYS A 33 -8.70 -5.53 -5.28
CA LYS A 33 -8.15 -4.67 -6.33
C LYS A 33 -6.96 -3.87 -5.83
N TRP A 34 -7.07 -3.23 -4.66
CA TRP A 34 -5.94 -2.49 -4.10
C TRP A 34 -4.74 -3.42 -3.84
N LEU A 35 -4.96 -4.59 -3.25
CA LEU A 35 -3.88 -5.55 -2.99
C LEU A 35 -3.22 -6.05 -4.28
N GLN A 36 -4.01 -6.35 -5.32
CA GLN A 36 -3.48 -6.78 -6.62
C GLN A 36 -2.64 -5.69 -7.30
N ASP A 37 -3.12 -4.44 -7.28
CA ASP A 37 -2.41 -3.32 -7.89
C ASP A 37 -1.06 -3.03 -7.19
N HIS A 38 -0.90 -3.43 -5.92
CA HIS A 38 0.29 -3.15 -5.11
C HIS A 38 1.16 -4.39 -4.83
N GLU A 39 0.74 -5.58 -5.25
CA GLU A 39 1.52 -6.82 -5.08
C GLU A 39 2.95 -6.73 -5.66
N PRO A 40 3.18 -6.06 -6.81
CA PRO A 40 4.54 -5.90 -7.33
C PRO A 40 5.41 -4.94 -6.49
N ILE A 41 4.78 -4.09 -5.66
CA ILE A 41 5.42 -2.97 -4.95
C ILE A 41 5.70 -3.33 -3.50
N ILE A 42 4.74 -3.96 -2.84
CA ILE A 42 4.80 -4.30 -1.41
C ILE A 42 4.88 -5.81 -1.27
N LYS A 43 6.01 -6.32 -0.77
CA LYS A 43 6.21 -7.75 -0.50
C LYS A 43 5.94 -8.13 0.95
N SER A 44 5.54 -7.16 1.77
CA SER A 44 5.27 -7.31 3.19
C SER A 44 4.29 -8.45 3.46
N THR A 45 4.61 -9.27 4.46
CA THR A 45 3.70 -10.28 5.01
C THR A 45 2.74 -9.69 6.05
N THR A 46 2.92 -8.40 6.38
CA THR A 46 2.06 -7.67 7.33
C THR A 46 0.66 -7.50 6.75
N ASN A 47 -0.35 -7.60 7.61
CA ASN A 47 -1.74 -7.38 7.20
C ASN A 47 -2.00 -5.89 6.90
N LEU A 48 -2.00 -5.54 5.61
CA LEU A 48 -2.19 -4.15 5.16
C LEU A 48 -3.62 -3.61 5.34
N ARG A 49 -4.60 -4.47 5.66
CA ARG A 49 -6.01 -4.05 5.75
C ARG A 49 -6.26 -3.03 6.86
N ASN A 50 -5.42 -3.02 7.90
CA ASN A 50 -5.53 -2.07 9.01
C ASN A 50 -5.17 -0.62 8.60
N TYR A 51 -4.52 -0.44 7.46
CA TYR A 51 -4.12 0.88 6.95
C TYR A 51 -5.13 1.47 5.97
N PHE A 52 -6.17 0.72 5.59
CA PHE A 52 -7.13 1.17 4.59
C PHE A 52 -7.94 2.35 5.09
N HIS A 53 -7.79 3.46 4.38
CA HIS A 53 -8.63 4.63 4.55
C HIS A 53 -9.75 4.57 3.51
N TRP A 54 -11.00 4.59 3.96
CA TRP A 54 -12.16 4.52 3.08
C TRP A 54 -12.71 5.91 2.77
N THR A 55 -13.14 6.13 1.53
CA THR A 55 -13.89 7.32 1.11
C THR A 55 -15.38 7.14 1.40
N GLN A 56 -16.15 8.23 1.28
CA GLN A 56 -17.62 8.19 1.40
C GLN A 56 -18.27 7.31 0.32
N ASP A 57 -17.60 7.11 -0.82
CA ASP A 57 -18.07 6.27 -1.93
C ASP A 57 -17.68 4.78 -1.77
N ASN A 58 -17.25 4.36 -0.57
CA ASN A 58 -16.78 3.01 -0.27
C ASN A 58 -15.59 2.55 -1.14
N LYS A 59 -14.74 3.49 -1.53
CA LYS A 59 -13.47 3.20 -2.21
C LYS A 59 -12.31 3.36 -1.25
N ILE A 60 -11.18 2.70 -1.54
CA ILE A 60 -9.97 2.94 -0.77
C ILE A 60 -9.34 4.25 -1.25
N ASP A 61 -9.16 5.19 -0.33
CA ASP A 61 -8.31 6.36 -0.54
C ASP A 61 -6.86 5.89 -0.65
N ARG A 62 -6.45 5.68 -1.89
CA ARG A 62 -5.15 5.12 -2.24
C ARG A 62 -4.00 5.94 -1.66
N HIS A 63 -4.09 7.26 -1.77
CA HIS A 63 -3.03 8.16 -1.34
C HIS A 63 -2.92 8.18 0.20
N LYS A 64 -4.03 8.30 0.94
CA LYS A 64 -3.98 8.24 2.42
C LYS A 64 -3.54 6.88 2.93
N THR A 65 -4.02 5.81 2.31
CA THR A 65 -3.62 4.43 2.64
C THR A 65 -2.13 4.23 2.44
N ALA A 66 -1.59 4.60 1.27
CA ALA A 66 -0.17 4.49 0.99
C ALA A 66 0.67 5.34 1.96
N LYS A 67 0.23 6.56 2.26
CA LYS A 67 0.93 7.45 3.21
C LYS A 67 0.98 6.86 4.62
N ALA A 68 -0.12 6.24 5.08
CA ALA A 68 -0.15 5.57 6.37
C ALA A 68 0.82 4.37 6.43
N ILE A 69 0.89 3.57 5.36
CA ILE A 69 1.81 2.43 5.26
C ILE A 69 3.28 2.91 5.27
N VAL A 70 3.60 3.97 4.51
CA VAL A 70 4.96 4.53 4.44
C VAL A 70 5.43 5.08 5.79
N ALA A 71 4.52 5.58 6.62
CA ALA A 71 4.83 6.17 7.92
C ALA A 71 5.09 5.14 9.02
N ASP A 72 4.67 3.89 8.85
CA ASP A 72 4.76 2.84 9.87
C ASP A 72 6.07 2.06 9.76
N ASP A 73 6.84 2.00 10.84
CA ASP A 73 8.16 1.34 10.91
C ASP A 73 8.07 -0.18 11.04
N ILE A 74 6.88 -0.73 11.32
CA ILE A 74 6.61 -2.18 11.26
C ILE A 74 6.71 -2.69 9.81
N ILE A 75 6.49 -1.81 8.82
CA ILE A 75 6.59 -2.17 7.41
C ILE A 75 8.06 -2.17 6.97
N ASP A 76 8.46 -3.18 6.20
CA ASP A 76 9.83 -3.31 5.70
C ASP A 76 10.27 -2.03 4.97
N ILE A 77 11.48 -1.57 5.26
CA ILE A 77 12.00 -0.31 4.75
C ILE A 77 12.07 -0.28 3.21
N ARG A 78 12.27 -1.42 2.55
CA ARG A 78 12.27 -1.52 1.08
C ARG A 78 10.88 -1.33 0.52
N ASP A 79 9.88 -1.95 1.15
CA ASP A 79 8.48 -1.78 0.74
C ASP A 79 8.03 -0.33 0.95
N ARG A 80 8.45 0.31 2.05
CA ARG A 80 8.18 1.73 2.31
C ARG A 80 8.83 2.61 1.25
N PHE A 81 10.09 2.36 0.88
CA PHE A 81 10.78 3.10 -0.19
C PHE A 81 10.09 2.92 -1.55
N MET A 82 9.72 1.69 -1.89
CA MET A 82 9.00 1.35 -3.12
C MET A 82 7.66 2.08 -3.21
N LEU A 83 6.89 2.05 -2.12
CA LEU A 83 5.57 2.67 -2.07
C LEU A 83 5.65 4.20 -2.08
N ALA A 84 6.59 4.78 -1.32
CA ALA A 84 6.85 6.22 -1.33
C ALA A 84 7.28 6.69 -2.72
N SER A 85 8.13 5.93 -3.40
CA SER A 85 8.54 6.19 -4.77
C SER A 85 7.35 6.15 -5.73
N HIS A 86 6.53 5.10 -5.65
CA HIS A 86 5.37 4.91 -6.53
C HIS A 86 4.33 6.04 -6.40
N TYR A 87 4.09 6.53 -5.18
CA TYR A 87 3.17 7.64 -4.92
C TYR A 87 3.83 9.03 -4.92
N CYS A 88 5.13 9.12 -5.26
CA CYS A 88 5.90 10.36 -5.29
C CYS A 88 5.89 11.14 -3.96
N PHE A 89 5.96 10.43 -2.82
CA PHE A 89 6.13 11.05 -1.50
C PHE A 89 7.59 11.50 -1.30
N GLN A 90 7.98 12.58 -1.96
CA GLN A 90 9.36 13.05 -2.05
C GLN A 90 10.09 13.13 -0.70
N GLU A 91 9.49 13.73 0.32
CA GLU A 91 10.08 13.84 1.66
C GLU A 91 10.34 12.45 2.28
N ASN A 92 9.41 11.51 2.11
CA ASN A 92 9.57 10.14 2.57
C ASN A 92 10.62 9.38 1.77
N VAL A 93 10.71 9.61 0.45
CA VAL A 93 11.73 8.99 -0.39
C VAL A 93 13.13 9.36 0.09
N PHE A 94 13.41 10.65 0.29
CA PHE A 94 14.74 11.09 0.73
C PHE A 94 15.05 10.66 2.16
N SER A 95 14.11 10.83 3.10
CA SER A 95 14.32 10.40 4.48
C SER A 95 14.51 8.88 4.60
N ILE A 96 13.80 8.06 3.81
CA ILE A 96 14.03 6.62 3.80
C ILE A 96 15.39 6.30 3.16
N TRP A 97 15.76 6.98 2.08
CA TRP A 97 17.04 6.77 1.39
C TRP A 97 18.25 6.91 2.32
N GLU A 98 18.25 7.94 3.17
CA GLU A 98 19.31 8.19 4.16
C GLU A 98 19.48 7.05 5.19
N ILE A 99 18.42 6.29 5.43
CA ILE A 99 18.39 5.20 6.42
C ILE A 99 18.72 3.85 5.77
N LEU A 100 18.57 3.71 4.45
CA LEU A 100 18.90 2.48 3.73
C LEU A 100 20.39 2.16 3.83
N ASP A 101 20.71 0.88 4.02
CA ASP A 101 22.10 0.41 3.96
C ASP A 101 22.63 0.39 2.52
N ASN A 102 23.96 0.27 2.36
CA ASN A 102 24.61 0.28 1.05
C ASN A 102 24.08 -0.81 0.10
N ALA A 103 23.77 -2.01 0.61
CA ALA A 103 23.27 -3.09 -0.23
C ALA A 103 21.83 -2.82 -0.70
N GLN A 104 21.01 -2.21 0.14
CA GLN A 104 19.66 -1.76 -0.20
C GLN A 104 19.68 -0.61 -1.21
N GLN A 105 20.58 0.36 -1.05
CA GLN A 105 20.75 1.46 -2.01
C GLN A 105 21.19 0.94 -3.38
N SER A 106 22.20 0.06 -3.43
CA SER A 106 22.63 -0.58 -4.68
C SER A 106 21.51 -1.37 -5.34
N PHE A 107 20.70 -2.10 -4.57
CA PHE A 107 19.52 -2.79 -5.10
C PHE A 107 18.58 -1.83 -5.82
N PHE A 108 18.25 -0.67 -5.24
CA PHE A 108 17.32 0.28 -5.87
C PHE A 108 17.90 0.99 -7.09
N GLN A 109 19.22 1.20 -7.14
CA GLN A 109 19.89 1.76 -8.33
C GLN A 109 19.82 0.81 -9.54
N GLU A 110 19.79 -0.49 -9.29
CA GLU A 110 19.76 -1.51 -10.34
C GLU A 110 18.37 -2.12 -10.56
N CYS A 111 17.39 -1.79 -9.71
CA CYS A 111 16.08 -2.42 -9.76
C CYS A 111 15.33 -2.13 -11.06
N GLY A 112 14.51 -3.11 -11.50
CA GLY A 112 13.66 -2.99 -12.69
C GLY A 112 12.48 -2.02 -12.54
N PHE A 113 12.25 -1.48 -11.34
CA PHE A 113 11.15 -0.54 -11.09
C PHE A 113 11.60 0.88 -11.42
N ASN A 114 11.25 1.33 -12.64
CA ASN A 114 11.72 2.61 -13.20
C ASN A 114 11.57 3.81 -12.25
N ILE A 115 10.43 3.91 -11.55
CA ILE A 115 10.16 5.03 -10.63
C ILE A 115 11.07 4.96 -9.39
N ALA A 116 11.19 3.80 -8.74
CA ALA A 116 12.05 3.64 -7.57
C ALA A 116 13.53 3.86 -7.92
N ARG A 117 13.98 3.35 -9.07
CA ARG A 117 15.33 3.60 -9.58
C ARG A 117 15.59 5.06 -9.88
N MET A 118 14.63 5.76 -10.48
CA MET A 118 14.75 7.20 -10.76
C MET A 118 14.94 7.99 -9.46
N TRP A 119 14.11 7.71 -8.44
CA TRP A 119 14.23 8.32 -7.13
C TRP A 119 15.56 7.99 -6.44
N ALA A 120 16.02 6.74 -6.49
CA ALA A 120 17.31 6.32 -5.96
C ALA A 120 18.48 7.10 -6.61
N ASN A 121 18.45 7.25 -7.93
CA ASN A 121 19.47 8.01 -8.66
C ASN A 121 19.44 9.51 -8.31
N TRP A 122 18.25 10.09 -8.15
CA TRP A 122 18.11 11.47 -7.71
C TRP A 122 18.59 11.69 -6.27
N ALA A 123 18.24 10.80 -5.34
CA ALA A 123 18.68 10.88 -3.95
C ALA A 123 20.20 10.78 -3.81
N ARG A 124 20.84 9.90 -4.60
CA ARG A 124 22.30 9.82 -4.65
C ARG A 124 22.95 11.10 -5.18
N ASN A 125 22.47 11.62 -6.32
CA ASN A 125 23.10 12.77 -6.97
C ASN A 125 22.77 14.11 -6.28
N GLY A 126 21.63 14.20 -5.58
CA GLY A 126 21.24 15.37 -4.80
C GLY A 126 22.15 15.60 -3.59
N ALA A 127 22.74 14.53 -3.04
CA ALA A 127 23.75 14.61 -1.99
C ALA A 127 25.13 15.08 -2.48
N GLU A 128 25.36 15.17 -3.80
CA GLU A 128 26.62 15.65 -4.39
C GLU A 128 26.60 17.15 -4.72
N LEU A 129 25.48 17.85 -4.47
CA LEU A 129 25.29 19.28 -4.78
C LEU A 129 25.29 20.20 -3.54
N GLU A 130 25.59 19.67 -2.35
CA GLU A 130 25.89 20.43 -1.12
C GLU A 130 27.38 20.31 -0.75
#